data_AF-A0A5C9E2R8-F1
#
_entry.id   AF-A0A5C9E2R8-F1
#
_cell.length_a   1.000
_cell.length_b   1.000
_cell.length_c   1.000
_cell.angle_alpha   90.00
_cell.angle_beta   90.00
_cell.angle_gamma   90.00
#
_symmetry.space_group_name_H-M   'P 1'
#
loop_
_entity.id
_entity.type
_entity.pdbx_description
1 polymer ?
#
loop_
_entity_poly.entity_id
_entity_poly.type
_entity_poly.pdbx_seq_one_letter_code
_entity_poly.pdbx_strand_id
1 'polypeptide(L)'
;MVSDEDTFDEEYEEEEYEETFPDAEEDEYEEPVRTYEQPRVDRWKEFLADPYPKVTFILSIIGIAVVVLMPPDISYYWKWTLVGLYFLMVIVGAGSVMAIKAWKMAEGRMIRYGGLTNLFVMYGSIIIALADIIVQIATGNSIVPGFSGSLVGIAGIIILFSVYSLWLIQRVVTSEGR
;
A
#
# COMPACT_ATOMS: atom_id res chain seq x y z
N MET A 1 -0.40 46.23 -68.80
CA MET A 1 0.34 45.57 -69.90
C MET A 1 -0.50 44.40 -70.38
N VAL A 2 -0.49 44.17 -71.68
CA VAL A 2 -1.38 43.31 -72.48
C VAL A 2 -0.84 41.87 -72.60
N SER A 3 -1.76 40.96 -73.00
CA SER A 3 -1.68 39.57 -73.52
C SER A 3 -1.82 38.45 -72.48
N ASP A 4 -2.85 37.59 -72.48
CA ASP A 4 -3.45 36.69 -73.52
C ASP A 4 -2.48 35.63 -74.05
N GLU A 5 -2.76 34.37 -73.68
CA GLU A 5 -2.45 33.06 -74.33
C GLU A 5 -3.30 32.00 -73.57
N ASP A 6 -4.51 31.66 -74.05
CA ASP A 6 -4.85 30.56 -74.98
C ASP A 6 -4.78 29.15 -74.33
N THR A 7 -5.93 28.60 -73.87
CA THR A 7 -6.76 27.52 -74.49
C THR A 7 -6.10 26.14 -74.65
N PHE A 8 -6.69 25.10 -74.04
CA PHE A 8 -7.34 23.97 -74.77
C PHE A 8 -8.09 23.02 -73.80
N ASP A 9 -9.38 22.84 -74.06
CA ASP A 9 -10.24 21.74 -73.58
C ASP A 9 -9.75 20.40 -74.14
N GLU A 10 -9.93 19.30 -73.41
CA GLU A 10 -10.31 18.03 -74.04
C GLU A 10 -11.04 17.12 -73.04
N GLU A 11 -12.23 16.75 -73.48
CA GLU A 11 -13.27 15.90 -72.93
C GLU A 11 -12.90 14.40 -73.16
N TYR A 12 -13.76 13.45 -72.74
CA TYR A 12 -13.71 11.98 -72.99
C TYR A 12 -12.80 11.18 -72.02
N GLU A 13 -13.12 9.98 -71.53
CA GLU A 13 -14.09 8.96 -71.95
C GLU A 13 -14.32 7.94 -70.81
N GLU A 14 -15.53 7.39 -70.73
CA GLU A 14 -15.84 6.14 -70.02
C GLU A 14 -15.09 4.97 -70.66
N GLU A 15 -14.45 4.11 -69.86
CA GLU A 15 -14.32 2.69 -70.23
C GLU A 15 -14.57 1.80 -69.01
N GLU A 16 -15.75 1.18 -69.02
CA GLU A 16 -16.05 -0.06 -68.32
C GLU A 16 -15.04 -1.13 -68.71
N TYR A 17 -14.45 -1.82 -67.73
CA TYR A 17 -14.20 -3.26 -67.88
C TYR A 17 -14.48 -3.96 -66.55
N GLU A 18 -15.62 -4.64 -66.53
CA GLU A 18 -15.91 -5.77 -65.66
C GLU A 18 -14.84 -6.85 -65.84
N GLU A 19 -14.17 -7.26 -64.76
CA GLU A 19 -13.78 -8.66 -64.61
C GLU A 19 -14.15 -9.12 -63.21
N THR A 20 -15.37 -9.62 -63.13
CA THR A 20 -15.84 -10.47 -62.04
C THR A 20 -15.10 -11.80 -62.15
N PHE A 21 -14.27 -12.14 -61.17
CA PHE A 21 -13.85 -13.52 -60.92
C PHE A 21 -13.74 -13.79 -59.41
N PRO A 22 -13.99 -15.03 -59.01
CA PRO A 22 -14.90 -15.41 -57.96
C PRO A 22 -14.12 -15.87 -56.73
N ASP A 23 -14.86 -16.36 -55.74
CA ASP A 23 -14.37 -16.99 -54.51
C ASP A 23 -14.27 -15.99 -53.35
N ALA A 24 -15.44 -15.48 -52.98
CA ALA A 24 -15.77 -15.23 -51.59
C ALA A 24 -15.66 -16.55 -50.81
N GLU A 25 -14.45 -16.96 -50.46
CA GLU A 25 -14.23 -17.69 -49.23
C GLU A 25 -14.16 -16.62 -48.13
N GLU A 26 -15.28 -16.48 -47.39
CA GLU A 26 -15.29 -15.87 -46.07
C GLU A 26 -14.30 -16.65 -45.20
N ASP A 27 -13.02 -16.28 -45.28
CA ASP A 27 -12.10 -16.51 -44.17
C ASP A 27 -12.59 -15.58 -43.05
N GLU A 28 -13.57 -16.10 -42.33
CA GLU A 28 -13.94 -15.72 -40.99
C GLU A 28 -12.63 -15.71 -40.21
N TYR A 29 -12.02 -14.51 -40.10
CA TYR A 29 -10.91 -14.29 -39.21
C TYR A 29 -11.43 -14.52 -37.80
N GLU A 30 -11.47 -15.78 -37.37
CA GLU A 30 -11.43 -16.15 -35.97
C GLU A 30 -10.12 -15.56 -35.45
N GLU A 31 -10.17 -14.28 -35.04
CA GLU A 31 -9.16 -13.75 -34.14
C GLU A 31 -9.06 -14.77 -33.01
N PRO A 32 -7.90 -15.43 -32.80
CA PRO A 32 -7.77 -16.29 -31.65
C PRO A 32 -7.95 -15.35 -30.47
N VAL A 33 -9.11 -15.45 -29.80
CA VAL A 33 -9.36 -14.82 -28.53
C VAL A 33 -8.24 -15.35 -27.65
N ARG A 34 -7.15 -14.58 -27.58
CA ARG A 34 -6.10 -14.76 -26.59
C ARG A 34 -6.84 -14.44 -25.31
N THR A 35 -7.43 -15.48 -24.73
CA THR A 35 -7.77 -15.48 -23.34
C THR A 35 -6.45 -15.21 -22.66
N TYR A 36 -6.19 -13.93 -22.36
CA TYR A 36 -5.16 -13.54 -21.42
C TYR A 36 -5.63 -14.19 -20.14
N GLU A 37 -5.20 -15.43 -19.93
CA GLU A 37 -5.24 -16.08 -18.65
C GLU A 37 -4.36 -15.17 -17.80
N GLN A 38 -5.00 -14.15 -17.19
CA GLN A 38 -4.30 -13.18 -16.38
C GLN A 38 -3.56 -14.02 -15.36
N PRO A 39 -2.20 -14.05 -15.38
CA PRO A 39 -1.46 -14.89 -14.47
C PRO A 39 -1.95 -14.48 -13.10
N ARG A 40 -2.51 -15.45 -12.35
CA ARG A 40 -3.20 -15.22 -11.09
C ARG A 40 -2.26 -14.40 -10.21
N VAL A 41 -2.44 -13.07 -10.21
CA VAL A 41 -1.42 -12.18 -9.67
C VAL A 41 -1.48 -12.42 -8.18
N ASP A 42 -0.42 -13.02 -7.64
CA ASP A 42 -0.32 -13.24 -6.20
C ASP A 42 -0.40 -11.87 -5.52
N ARG A 43 -1.59 -11.50 -5.02
CA ARG A 43 -1.86 -10.20 -4.39
C ARG A 43 -0.83 -9.84 -3.31
N TRP A 44 -0.24 -10.86 -2.68
CA TRP A 44 0.84 -10.73 -1.72
C TRP A 44 2.17 -10.28 -2.32
N LYS A 45 2.53 -10.74 -3.53
CA LYS A 45 3.75 -10.28 -4.21
C LYS A 45 3.62 -8.82 -4.63
N GLU A 46 2.47 -8.44 -5.18
CA GLU A 46 2.16 -7.05 -5.54
C GLU A 46 2.16 -6.13 -4.31
N PHE A 47 1.56 -6.56 -3.21
CA PHE A 47 1.58 -5.81 -1.95
C PHE A 47 3.00 -5.62 -1.41
N LEU A 48 3.87 -6.61 -1.52
CA LEU A 48 5.24 -6.50 -1.01
C LEU A 48 6.14 -5.64 -1.90
N ALA A 49 5.82 -5.55 -3.19
CA ALA A 49 6.49 -4.65 -4.12
C ALA A 49 6.21 -3.19 -3.75
N ASP A 50 4.94 -2.84 -3.50
CA ASP A 50 4.56 -1.50 -3.04
C ASP A 50 3.47 -1.54 -1.93
N PRO A 51 3.89 -1.66 -0.66
CA PRO A 51 2.96 -1.76 0.46
C PRO A 51 2.43 -0.39 0.93
N TYR A 52 3.11 0.71 0.58
CA TYR A 52 2.84 2.01 1.19
C TYR A 52 1.46 2.57 0.88
N PRO A 53 0.97 2.60 -0.37
CA PRO A 53 -0.34 3.17 -0.68
C PRO A 53 -1.49 2.46 0.04
N LYS A 54 -1.41 1.13 0.14
CA LYS A 54 -2.43 0.30 0.80
C LYS A 54 -2.38 0.49 2.33
N VAL A 55 -1.19 0.54 2.92
CA VAL A 55 -1.02 0.75 4.37
C VAL A 55 -1.43 2.17 4.78
N THR A 56 -1.03 3.21 4.03
CA THR A 56 -1.42 4.60 4.33
C THR A 56 -2.91 4.80 4.18
N PHE A 57 -3.55 4.18 3.18
CA PHE A 57 -5.00 4.21 3.03
C PHE A 57 -5.71 3.61 4.26
N ILE A 58 -5.31 2.42 4.71
CA ILE A 58 -5.89 1.78 5.91
C ILE A 58 -5.67 2.66 7.15
N LEU A 59 -4.46 3.18 7.35
CA LEU A 59 -4.15 4.06 8.47
C LEU A 59 -4.99 5.35 8.44
N SER A 60 -5.23 5.92 7.25
CA SER A 60 -6.07 7.11 7.10
C SER A 60 -7.53 6.84 7.47
N ILE A 61 -8.08 5.69 7.09
CA ILE A 61 -9.43 5.28 7.49
C ILE A 61 -9.50 5.12 9.01
N ILE A 62 -8.49 4.48 9.61
CA ILE A 62 -8.42 4.32 11.08
C ILE A 62 -8.37 5.69 11.77
N GLY A 63 -7.56 6.62 11.26
CA GLY A 63 -7.47 7.98 11.80
C GLY A 63 -8.81 8.73 11.75
N ILE A 64 -9.51 8.65 10.61
CA ILE A 64 -10.84 9.23 10.45
C ILE A 64 -11.84 8.56 11.40
N ALA A 65 -11.83 7.24 11.50
CA ALA A 65 -12.71 6.50 12.39
C ALA A 65 -12.51 6.91 13.86
N VAL A 66 -11.26 7.06 14.31
CA VAL A 66 -10.95 7.53 15.67
C VAL A 66 -11.53 8.93 15.89
N VAL A 67 -11.38 9.84 14.94
CA VAL A 67 -11.91 11.21 15.09
C VAL A 67 -13.43 11.25 15.08
N VAL A 68 -14.09 10.50 14.19
CA VAL A 68 -15.55 10.51 14.02
C VAL A 68 -16.27 9.80 15.16
N LEU A 69 -15.67 8.72 15.70
CA LEU A 69 -16.29 7.93 16.77
C LEU A 69 -16.04 8.51 18.16
N MET A 70 -15.11 9.46 18.32
CA MET A 70 -14.80 10.04 19.64
C MET A 70 -15.84 11.11 20.02
N PRO A 71 -16.49 11.00 21.19
CA PRO A 71 -17.32 12.08 21.72
C PRO A 71 -16.50 13.36 21.95
N PRO A 72 -17.08 14.56 21.71
CA PRO A 72 -16.38 15.83 21.87
C PRO A 72 -15.74 16.01 23.25
N ASP A 73 -16.46 15.61 24.30
CA ASP A 73 -16.00 15.77 25.68
C ASP A 73 -14.71 14.98 25.95
N ILE A 74 -14.66 13.72 25.52
CA ILE A 74 -13.46 12.88 25.69
C ILE A 74 -12.32 13.42 24.84
N SER A 75 -12.62 13.84 23.60
CA SER A 75 -11.61 14.38 22.69
C SER A 75 -10.92 15.62 23.27
N TYR A 76 -11.64 16.49 23.97
CA TYR A 76 -11.08 17.72 24.54
C TYR A 76 -9.99 17.44 25.59
N TYR A 77 -10.25 16.49 26.49
CA TYR A 77 -9.34 16.13 27.57
C TYR A 77 -8.20 15.22 27.09
N TRP A 78 -8.45 14.32 26.15
CA TRP A 78 -7.53 13.25 25.76
C TRP A 78 -6.86 13.45 24.38
N LYS A 79 -7.10 14.58 23.69
CA LYS A 79 -6.60 14.86 22.33
C LYS A 79 -5.13 14.50 22.12
N TRP A 80 -4.25 14.93 23.01
CA TRP A 80 -2.81 14.71 22.84
C TRP A 80 -2.42 13.25 22.98
N THR A 81 -3.03 12.54 23.93
CA THR A 81 -2.82 11.09 24.11
C THR A 81 -3.34 10.31 22.91
N LEU A 82 -4.50 10.69 22.36
CA LEU A 82 -5.08 10.07 21.17
C LEU A 82 -4.24 10.33 19.91
N VAL A 83 -3.74 11.56 19.74
CA VAL A 83 -2.81 11.90 18.64
C VAL A 83 -1.52 11.09 18.77
N GLY A 84 -0.97 10.98 19.98
CA GLY A 84 0.21 10.14 20.24
C GLY A 84 -0.04 8.68 19.90
N LEU A 85 -1.18 8.12 20.30
CA LEU A 85 -1.57 6.75 19.97
C LEU A 85 -1.72 6.53 18.45
N TYR A 86 -2.35 7.47 17.75
CA TYR A 86 -2.45 7.42 16.29
C TYR A 86 -1.08 7.46 15.62
N PHE A 87 -0.19 8.33 16.09
CA PHE A 87 1.19 8.36 15.60
C PHE A 87 1.92 7.03 15.82
N LEU A 88 1.72 6.37 16.96
CA LEU A 88 2.24 5.03 17.19
C LEU A 88 1.64 4.00 16.22
N MET A 89 0.34 4.05 15.92
CA MET A 89 -0.27 3.15 14.93
C MET A 89 0.39 3.31 13.56
N VAL A 90 0.70 4.54 13.15
CA VAL A 90 1.42 4.81 11.89
C VAL A 90 2.81 4.17 11.91
N ILE A 91 3.57 4.34 13.01
CA ILE A 91 4.89 3.72 13.16
C ILE A 91 4.79 2.19 13.13
N VAL A 92 3.82 1.59 13.83
CA VAL A 92 3.60 0.13 13.81
C VAL A 92 3.23 -0.36 12.41
N GLY A 93 2.45 0.41 11.66
CA GLY A 93 2.15 0.12 10.25
C GLY A 93 3.42 0.07 9.39
N ALA A 94 4.26 1.11 9.48
CA ALA A 94 5.54 1.16 8.78
C ALA A 94 6.50 0.05 9.25
N GLY A 95 6.56 -0.21 10.55
CA GLY A 95 7.34 -1.28 11.18
C GLY A 95 6.91 -2.67 10.73
N SER A 96 5.61 -2.89 10.55
CA SER A 96 5.06 -4.16 10.06
C SER A 96 5.55 -4.46 8.64
N VAL A 97 5.58 -3.46 7.77
CA VAL A 97 6.16 -3.60 6.42
C VAL A 97 7.64 -3.97 6.50
N MET A 98 8.41 -3.28 7.36
CA MET A 98 9.83 -3.58 7.55
C MET A 98 10.08 -4.98 8.10
N ALA A 99 9.25 -5.43 9.04
CA ALA A 99 9.30 -6.77 9.61
C ALA A 99 9.03 -7.86 8.56
N ILE A 100 8.00 -7.69 7.72
CA ILE A 100 7.68 -8.65 6.67
C ILE A 100 8.79 -8.68 5.61
N LYS A 101 9.35 -7.51 5.24
CA LYS A 101 10.52 -7.45 4.34
C LYS A 101 11.74 -8.16 4.94
N ALA A 102 12.05 -7.91 6.21
CA ALA A 102 13.15 -8.57 6.91
C ALA A 102 12.96 -10.09 6.98
N TRP A 103 11.74 -10.55 7.25
CA TRP A 103 11.38 -11.97 7.24
C TRP A 103 11.66 -12.64 5.88
N LYS A 104 11.23 -11.99 4.79
CA LYS A 104 11.44 -12.52 3.43
C LYS A 104 12.88 -12.44 2.95
N MET A 105 13.59 -11.36 3.25
CA MET A 105 14.99 -11.19 2.83
C MET A 105 15.92 -12.19 3.53
N ALA A 106 15.61 -12.57 4.77
CA ALA A 106 16.40 -13.49 5.57
C ALA A 106 16.01 -14.97 5.39
N GLU A 107 15.32 -15.32 4.29
CA GLU A 107 14.88 -16.69 4.05
C GLU A 107 16.05 -17.69 4.13
N GLY A 108 15.87 -18.76 4.89
CA GLY A 108 16.92 -19.75 5.19
C GLY A 108 17.85 -19.42 6.36
N ARG A 109 17.83 -18.19 6.94
CA ARG A 109 18.67 -17.80 8.08
C ARG A 109 17.86 -17.66 9.38
N MET A 110 18.50 -17.93 10.53
CA MET A 110 17.86 -17.78 11.84
C MET A 110 17.42 -16.34 12.15
N ILE A 111 18.09 -15.34 11.55
CA ILE A 111 17.78 -13.92 11.73
C ILE A 111 16.38 -13.54 11.19
N ARG A 112 15.76 -14.38 10.35
CA ARG A 112 14.38 -14.18 9.88
C ARG A 112 13.39 -14.02 11.03
N TYR A 113 13.57 -14.80 12.10
CA TYR A 113 12.68 -14.77 13.25
C TYR A 113 12.74 -13.43 14.00
N GLY A 114 13.83 -12.68 13.88
CA GLY A 114 13.93 -11.31 14.40
C GLY A 114 12.93 -10.34 13.76
N GLY A 115 12.54 -10.58 12.50
CA GLY A 115 11.46 -9.84 11.85
C GLY A 115 10.11 -10.10 12.51
N LEU A 116 9.78 -11.38 12.71
CA LEU A 116 8.50 -11.81 13.25
C LEU A 116 8.33 -11.44 14.73
N THR A 117 9.38 -11.62 15.54
CA THR A 117 9.33 -11.29 16.97
C THR A 117 9.11 -9.80 17.21
N ASN A 118 9.83 -8.94 16.47
CA ASN A 118 9.61 -7.49 16.55
C ASN A 118 8.19 -7.10 16.14
N LEU A 119 7.61 -7.77 15.14
CA LEU A 119 6.22 -7.54 14.77
C LEU A 119 5.28 -7.86 15.93
N PHE A 120 5.42 -9.02 16.58
CA PHE A 120 4.62 -9.36 17.75
C PHE A 120 4.80 -8.39 18.92
N VAL A 121 6.04 -7.96 19.19
CA VAL A 121 6.32 -6.99 20.24
C VAL A 121 5.62 -5.65 19.96
N MET A 122 5.73 -5.13 18.73
CA MET A 122 5.06 -3.88 18.34
C MET A 122 3.53 -3.95 18.48
N TYR A 123 2.90 -5.04 18.01
CA TYR A 123 1.46 -5.24 18.16
C TYR A 123 1.06 -5.42 19.64
N GLY A 124 1.83 -6.16 20.43
CA GLY A 124 1.59 -6.30 21.86
C GLY A 124 1.65 -4.94 22.58
N SER A 125 2.68 -4.14 22.30
CA SER A 125 2.83 -2.82 22.89
C SER A 125 1.68 -1.88 22.55
N ILE A 126 1.20 -1.87 21.30
CA ILE A 126 0.10 -0.97 20.91
C ILE A 126 -1.24 -1.42 21.48
N ILE A 127 -1.49 -2.73 21.59
CA ILE A 127 -2.69 -3.26 22.23
C ILE A 127 -2.72 -2.90 23.72
N ILE A 128 -1.58 -3.03 24.42
CA ILE A 128 -1.47 -2.65 25.83
C ILE A 128 -1.69 -1.14 25.99
N ALA A 129 -1.08 -0.31 25.14
CA ALA A 129 -1.28 1.14 25.19
C ALA A 129 -2.73 1.54 24.92
N LEU A 130 -3.39 0.90 23.95
CA LEU A 130 -4.81 1.12 23.66
C LEU A 130 -5.69 0.73 24.85
N ALA A 131 -5.46 -0.45 25.44
CA ALA A 131 -6.20 -0.94 26.59
C ALA A 131 -6.05 0.00 27.80
N ASP A 132 -4.82 0.46 28.06
CA ASP A 132 -4.55 1.42 29.13
C ASP A 132 -5.30 2.73 28.94
N ILE A 133 -5.33 3.28 27.71
CA ILE A 133 -6.12 4.49 27.42
C ILE A 133 -7.61 4.24 27.66
N ILE A 134 -8.15 3.11 27.21
CA ILE A 134 -9.57 2.78 27.41
C ILE A 134 -9.90 2.70 28.91
N VAL A 135 -9.05 2.04 29.69
CA VAL A 135 -9.21 1.93 31.15
C VAL A 135 -9.10 3.30 31.81
N GLN A 136 -8.17 4.16 31.38
CA GLN A 136 -8.01 5.51 31.90
C GLN A 136 -9.22 6.39 31.59
N ILE A 137 -9.78 6.30 30.39
CA ILE A 137 -10.99 7.04 30.02
C ILE A 137 -12.19 6.55 30.84
N ALA A 138 -12.32 5.23 31.07
CA ALA A 138 -13.46 4.65 31.76
C ALA A 138 -13.42 4.80 33.30
N THR A 139 -12.23 4.70 33.90
CA THR A 139 -12.05 4.59 35.36
C THR A 139 -11.21 5.71 35.97
N GLY A 140 -10.55 6.52 35.15
CA GLY A 140 -9.60 7.54 35.61
C GLY A 140 -8.26 7.00 36.10
N ASN A 141 -8.05 5.67 36.08
CA ASN A 141 -6.83 5.03 36.56
C ASN A 141 -6.10 4.28 35.43
N SER A 142 -4.78 4.14 35.54
CA SER A 142 -4.01 3.27 34.64
C SER A 142 -4.26 1.80 34.95
N ILE A 143 -4.08 0.93 33.95
CA ILE A 143 -4.13 -0.52 34.13
C ILE A 143 -3.01 -1.04 35.05
N VAL A 144 -1.90 -0.30 35.14
CA VAL A 144 -0.77 -0.63 36.01
C VAL A 144 -0.91 0.15 37.34
N PRO A 145 -1.11 -0.55 38.47
CA PRO A 145 -1.23 0.13 39.76
C PRO A 145 0.08 0.84 40.12
N GLY A 146 -0.03 2.08 40.60
CA GLY A 146 1.12 2.92 40.95
C GLY A 146 1.70 3.72 39.79
N PHE A 147 1.18 3.57 38.57
CA PHE A 147 1.53 4.41 37.44
C PHE A 147 0.41 5.44 37.19
N SER A 148 0.75 6.72 37.23
CA SER A 148 -0.20 7.83 37.03
C SER A 148 -0.20 8.40 35.61
N GLY A 149 0.67 7.90 34.73
CA GLY A 149 0.81 8.35 33.35
C GLY A 149 0.13 7.43 32.33
N SER A 150 0.14 7.84 31.07
CA SER A 150 -0.25 6.97 29.96
C SER A 150 0.90 6.05 29.55
N LEU A 151 0.61 4.76 29.33
CA LEU A 151 1.59 3.78 28.83
C LEU A 151 2.02 4.05 27.38
N VAL A 152 1.39 4.99 26.68
CA VAL A 152 1.73 5.39 25.30
C VAL A 152 3.20 5.75 25.16
N GLY A 153 3.78 6.49 26.11
CA GLY A 153 5.20 6.88 26.03
C GLY A 153 6.15 5.69 26.08
N ILE A 154 5.90 4.75 27.00
CA ILE A 154 6.71 3.52 27.16
C ILE A 154 6.53 2.63 25.93
N ALA A 155 5.29 2.43 25.49
CA ALA A 155 5.00 1.69 24.26
C ALA A 155 5.72 2.30 23.05
N GLY A 156 5.77 3.63 22.95
CA GLY A 156 6.48 4.34 21.90
C GLY A 156 7.97 4.05 21.89
N ILE A 157 8.63 4.07 23.06
CA ILE A 157 10.05 3.71 23.17
C ILE A 157 10.28 2.27 22.69
N ILE A 158 9.47 1.31 23.14
CA ILE A 158 9.59 -0.10 22.74
C ILE A 158 9.43 -0.24 21.22
N ILE A 159 8.41 0.40 20.64
CA ILE A 159 8.15 0.36 19.20
C ILE A 159 9.32 0.97 18.41
N LEU A 160 9.88 2.10 18.86
CA LEU A 160 11.05 2.72 18.22
C LEU A 160 12.27 1.79 18.24
N PHE A 161 12.53 1.13 19.37
CA PHE A 161 13.59 0.12 19.47
C PHE A 161 13.34 -1.07 18.53
N SER A 162 12.10 -1.54 18.42
CA SER A 162 11.75 -2.62 17.49
C SER A 162 11.97 -2.21 16.02
N VAL A 163 11.55 -1.00 15.64
CA VAL A 163 11.78 -0.47 14.29
C VAL A 163 13.28 -0.33 14.01
N TYR A 164 14.05 0.19 14.97
CA TYR A 164 15.49 0.29 14.84
C TYR A 164 16.17 -1.07 14.70
N SER A 165 15.74 -2.07 15.48
CA SER A 165 16.21 -3.45 15.37
C SER A 165 15.93 -4.05 13.98
N LEU A 166 14.73 -3.84 13.45
CA LEU A 166 14.35 -4.28 12.10
C LEU A 166 15.23 -3.64 11.01
N TRP A 167 15.50 -2.35 11.15
CA TRP A 167 16.39 -1.63 10.24
C TRP A 167 17.82 -2.19 10.26
N LEU A 168 18.35 -2.53 11.45
CA LEU A 168 19.66 -3.19 11.56
C LEU A 168 19.66 -4.58 10.91
N ILE A 169 18.62 -5.40 11.12
CA ILE A 169 18.50 -6.72 10.49
C ILE A 169 18.56 -6.59 8.97
N GLN A 170 17.80 -5.65 8.39
CA GLN A 170 17.81 -5.43 6.95
C GLN A 170 19.21 -5.03 6.45
N ARG A 171 19.93 -4.16 7.17
CA ARG A 171 21.29 -3.78 6.81
C ARG A 171 22.26 -4.95 6.81
N VAL A 172 22.25 -5.77 7.87
CA VAL A 172 23.15 -6.93 8.00
C VAL A 172 22.89 -7.96 6.89
N VAL A 173 21.63 -8.31 6.66
CA VAL A 173 21.25 -9.27 5.61
C VAL A 173 21.64 -8.76 4.22
N THR A 174 21.50 -7.45 3.97
CA THR A 174 21.90 -6.84 2.69
C THR A 174 23.41 -6.83 2.51
N SER A 175 24.20 -6.60 3.58
CA SER A 175 25.66 -6.63 3.50
C SER A 175 26.23 -8.02 3.24
N GLU A 176 25.60 -9.07 3.75
CA GLU A 176 26.02 -10.47 3.52
C GLU A 176 25.64 -10.99 2.12
N GLY A 177 24.74 -10.30 1.42
CA GLY A 177 24.29 -10.67 0.06
C GLY A 177 25.10 -10.05 -1.08
N ARG A 178 26.12 -9.24 -0.76
CA ARG A 178 27.12 -8.72 -1.71
C ARG A 178 28.43 -9.47 -1.53
#